data_AF-A0A2P6TZ29-F1
#
_entry.id   AF-A0A2P6TZ29-F1
#
_cell.length_a   1.000
_cell.length_b   1.000
_cell.length_c   1.000
_cell.angle_alpha   90.00
_cell.angle_beta   90.00
_cell.angle_gamma   90.00
#
_symmetry.space_group_name_H-M   'P 1'
#
loop_
_entity.id
_entity.type
_entity.pdbx_description
1 polymer ?
#
loop_
_entity_poly.entity_id
_entity_poly.type
_entity_poly.pdbx_seq_one_letter_code
_entity_poly.pdbx_strand_id
1 'polypeptide(L)'
;MKGGGCRHAFIDWSKCVDRERDAGSDFTEECREKTLALRECMLKHEDYYRPMLEEEEEMLREQEELEAAEKQLGQVALGEQQPQQGQQQESAAAASGAADTPPKQ
;
A
#
# COMPACT_ATOMS: atom_id res chain seq x y z
N MET A 1 -16.24 -24.98 6.36
CA MET A 1 -15.52 -25.55 5.20
C MET A 1 -15.49 -27.09 5.24
N LYS A 2 -16.64 -27.77 5.22
CA LYS A 2 -16.73 -29.26 5.25
C LYS A 2 -16.97 -29.91 3.89
N GLY A 3 -17.00 -29.12 2.82
CA GLY A 3 -17.13 -29.54 1.42
C GLY A 3 -16.19 -28.71 0.55
N GLY A 4 -15.59 -29.34 -0.47
CA GLY A 4 -14.55 -28.77 -1.34
C GLY A 4 -13.35 -29.71 -1.52
N GLY A 5 -12.43 -29.37 -2.44
CA GLY A 5 -11.25 -30.19 -2.77
C GLY A 5 -10.33 -30.50 -1.58
N CYS A 6 -10.32 -29.64 -0.57
CA CYS A 6 -9.49 -29.77 0.63
C CYS A 6 -10.16 -30.48 1.81
N ARG A 7 -11.34 -31.09 1.62
CA ARG A 7 -12.10 -31.70 2.71
C ARG A 7 -11.30 -32.72 3.53
N HIS A 8 -10.50 -33.57 2.88
CA HIS A 8 -9.67 -34.57 3.58
C HIS A 8 -8.60 -33.90 4.44
N ALA A 9 -7.84 -32.96 3.87
CA ALA A 9 -6.82 -32.20 4.61
C ALA A 9 -7.43 -31.45 5.81
N PHE A 10 -8.63 -30.89 5.65
CA PHE A 10 -9.36 -30.23 6.74
C PHE A 10 -9.74 -31.21 7.86
N ILE A 11 -10.23 -32.40 7.53
CA ILE A 11 -10.60 -33.42 8.53
C ILE A 11 -9.37 -33.89 9.30
N ASP A 12 -8.25 -34.12 8.62
CA ASP A 12 -7.03 -34.60 9.27
C ASP A 12 -6.42 -33.55 10.19
N TRP A 13 -6.41 -32.29 9.76
CA TRP A 13 -6.04 -31.16 10.60
C TRP A 13 -6.99 -31.00 11.81
N SER A 14 -8.31 -31.01 11.60
CA SER A 14 -9.31 -30.87 12.66
C SER A 14 -9.17 -31.96 13.71
N LYS A 15 -8.96 -33.21 13.30
CA LYS A 15 -8.74 -34.33 14.24
C LYS A 15 -7.48 -34.15 15.06
N CYS A 16 -6.41 -33.62 14.47
CA CYS A 16 -5.20 -33.30 15.20
C CYS A 16 -5.47 -32.21 16.25
N VAL A 17 -6.08 -31.10 15.85
CA VAL A 17 -6.40 -29.98 16.77
C VAL A 17 -7.32 -30.43 17.90
N ASP A 18 -8.36 -31.20 17.61
CA ASP A 18 -9.26 -31.73 18.63
C ASP A 18 -8.51 -32.64 19.62
N ARG A 19 -7.61 -33.50 19.14
CA ARG A 19 -6.79 -34.38 19.99
C ARG A 19 -5.86 -33.58 20.91
N GLU A 20 -5.12 -32.60 20.37
CA GLU A 20 -4.18 -31.79 21.16
C GLU A 20 -4.91 -30.87 22.14
N ARG A 21 -6.06 -30.32 21.76
CA ARG A 21 -6.93 -29.56 22.68
C ARG A 21 -7.38 -30.42 23.86
N ASP A 22 -7.82 -31.65 23.59
CA ASP A 22 -8.29 -32.56 24.62
C ASP A 22 -7.14 -33.07 25.51
N ALA A 23 -5.91 -33.13 24.97
CA ALA A 23 -4.68 -33.45 25.70
C ALA A 23 -4.08 -32.25 26.48
N GLY A 24 -4.50 -31.02 26.18
CA GLY A 24 -3.97 -29.80 26.76
C GLY A 24 -2.58 -29.39 26.22
N SER A 25 -2.18 -29.92 25.06
CA SER A 25 -0.93 -29.61 24.37
C SER A 25 -1.10 -28.48 23.35
N ASP A 26 0.01 -27.87 22.94
CA ASP A 26 -0.01 -26.82 21.92
C ASP A 26 -0.17 -27.40 20.52
N PHE A 27 -1.41 -27.37 20.01
CA PHE A 27 -1.74 -27.83 18.67
C PHE A 27 -1.02 -27.05 17.56
N THR A 28 -0.46 -25.86 17.84
CA THR A 28 0.22 -25.04 16.84
C THR A 28 1.46 -25.75 16.30
N GLU A 29 2.24 -26.33 17.20
CA GLU A 29 3.45 -27.08 16.83
C GLU A 29 3.11 -28.53 16.48
N GLU A 30 2.28 -29.20 17.28
CA GLU A 30 1.96 -30.62 17.12
C GLU A 30 1.15 -30.91 15.83
N CYS A 31 0.36 -29.95 15.35
CA CYS A 31 -0.41 -30.07 14.11
C CYS A 31 0.18 -29.28 12.95
N ARG A 32 1.39 -28.71 13.09
CA ARG A 32 2.05 -27.84 12.09
C ARG A 32 2.03 -28.44 10.69
N GLU A 33 2.44 -29.69 10.53
CA GLU A 33 2.47 -30.36 9.21
C GLU A 33 1.07 -30.47 8.58
N LYS A 34 0.04 -30.76 9.39
CA LYS A 34 -1.34 -30.88 8.91
C LYS A 34 -1.91 -29.51 8.55
N THR A 35 -1.54 -28.48 9.31
CA THR A 35 -1.86 -27.07 9.00
C THR A 35 -1.22 -26.65 7.68
N LEU A 36 0.05 -27.00 7.44
CA LEU A 36 0.73 -26.71 6.17
C LEU A 36 0.07 -27.43 4.99
N ALA A 37 -0.25 -28.72 5.14
CA ALA A 37 -0.93 -29.48 4.08
C ALA A 37 -2.32 -28.91 3.74
N LEU A 38 -3.09 -28.48 4.76
CA LEU A 38 -4.37 -27.81 4.55
C LEU A 38 -4.18 -26.46 3.83
N ARG A 39 -3.20 -25.66 4.27
CA ARG A 39 -2.87 -24.38 3.64
C ARG A 39 -2.47 -24.53 2.18
N GLU A 40 -1.58 -25.47 1.88
CA GLU A 40 -1.15 -25.74 0.50
C GLU A 40 -2.31 -26.15 -0.40
N CYS A 41 -3.25 -26.95 0.13
CA CYS A 41 -4.45 -27.30 -0.61
C CYS A 41 -5.32 -26.05 -0.88
N MET A 42 -5.53 -25.20 0.12
CA MET A 42 -6.32 -23.98 -0.03
C MET A 42 -5.69 -23.01 -1.05
N LEU A 43 -4.36 -22.88 -1.06
CA LEU A 43 -3.65 -22.06 -2.04
C LEU A 43 -3.77 -22.59 -3.47
N LYS A 44 -3.77 -23.91 -3.66
CA LYS A 44 -4.04 -24.52 -4.98
C LYS A 44 -5.49 -24.34 -5.46
N HIS A 45 -6.38 -23.98 -4.54
CA HIS A 45 -7.77 -23.63 -4.83
C HIS A 45 -8.00 -22.14 -4.56
N GLU A 46 -7.00 -21.29 -4.82
CA GLU A 46 -7.12 -19.84 -4.64
C GLU A 46 -8.31 -19.29 -5.42
N ASP A 47 -8.68 -19.86 -6.56
CA ASP A 47 -9.82 -19.48 -7.41
C ASP A 47 -11.15 -19.47 -6.64
N TYR A 48 -11.26 -20.27 -5.58
CA TYR A 48 -12.43 -20.31 -4.71
C TYR A 48 -12.48 -19.14 -3.71
N TYR A 49 -11.33 -18.58 -3.32
CA TYR A 49 -11.22 -17.50 -2.33
C TYR A 49 -10.80 -16.15 -2.94
N ARG A 50 -10.18 -16.15 -4.11
CA ARG A 50 -9.62 -14.99 -4.83
C ARG A 50 -10.63 -13.88 -5.06
N PRO A 51 -11.83 -14.15 -5.60
CA PRO A 51 -12.76 -13.07 -5.91
C PRO A 51 -13.11 -12.22 -4.69
N MET A 52 -13.29 -12.88 -3.53
CA MET A 52 -13.60 -12.19 -2.28
C MET A 52 -12.40 -11.40 -1.73
N LEU A 53 -11.18 -11.91 -1.91
CA LEU A 53 -9.96 -11.24 -1.48
C LEU A 53 -9.61 -10.05 -2.39
N GLU A 54 -9.81 -10.19 -3.70
CA GLU A 54 -9.58 -9.12 -4.68
C GLU A 54 -10.57 -7.96 -4.46
N GLU A 55 -11.84 -8.27 -4.22
CA GLU A 55 -12.86 -7.28 -3.84
C GLU A 55 -12.47 -6.53 -2.55
N GLU A 56 -11.98 -7.24 -1.54
CA GLU A 56 -11.53 -6.63 -0.28
C GLU A 56 -10.30 -5.72 -0.50
N GLU A 57 -9.31 -6.17 -1.27
CA GLU A 57 -8.12 -5.37 -1.61
C GLU A 57 -8.45 -4.14 -2.46
N GLU A 58 -9.42 -4.22 -3.38
CA GLU A 58 -9.87 -3.09 -4.18
C GLU A 58 -10.58 -2.05 -3.30
N MET A 59 -11.51 -2.47 -2.43
CA MET A 59 -12.16 -1.55 -1.50
C MET A 59 -11.20 -0.87 -0.51
N LEU A 60 -10.14 -1.56 -0.09
CA LEU A 60 -9.11 -0.96 0.77
C LEU A 60 -8.29 0.08 0.01
N ARG A 61 -7.90 -0.21 -1.24
CA ARG A 61 -7.18 0.75 -2.10
C ARG A 61 -8.02 2.00 -2.37
N GLU A 62 -9.29 1.84 -2.70
CA GLU A 62 -10.19 2.98 -2.91
C GLU A 62 -10.32 3.83 -1.63
N GLN A 63 -10.44 3.22 -0.46
CA GLN A 63 -10.46 3.94 0.81
C GLN A 63 -9.17 4.72 1.06
N GLU A 64 -8.00 4.11 0.84
CA GLU A 64 -6.71 4.78 1.00
C GLU A 64 -6.56 5.98 0.03
N GLU A 65 -7.03 5.84 -1.21
CA GLU A 65 -7.04 6.92 -2.20
C GLU A 65 -7.96 8.07 -1.79
N LEU A 66 -9.16 7.76 -1.29
CA LEU A 66 -10.11 8.75 -0.77
C LEU A 66 -9.53 9.49 0.45
N GLU A 67 -8.95 8.77 1.41
CA GLU A 67 -8.30 9.38 2.58
C GLU A 67 -7.11 10.27 2.19
N ALA A 68 -6.31 9.85 1.21
CA ALA A 68 -5.19 10.63 0.69
C ALA A 68 -5.69 11.92 0.00
N ALA A 69 -6.78 11.83 -0.78
CA ALA A 69 -7.40 12.98 -1.43
C ALA A 69 -7.99 13.96 -0.40
N GLU A 70 -8.65 13.47 0.65
CA GLU A 70 -9.20 14.30 1.73
C GLU A 70 -8.09 15.04 2.49
N LYS A 71 -6.98 14.35 2.82
CA LYS A 71 -5.82 14.98 3.46
C LYS A 71 -5.18 16.06 2.58
N GLN A 72 -5.14 15.86 1.26
CA GLN A 72 -4.65 16.89 0.33
C GLN A 72 -5.60 18.10 0.27
N LEU A 73 -6.91 17.89 0.19
CA LEU A 73 -7.89 18.99 0.20
C LEU A 73 -7.89 19.77 1.52
N GLY A 74 -7.71 19.09 2.66
CA GLY A 74 -7.56 19.72 3.98
C GLY A 74 -6.27 20.53 4.14
N GLN A 75 -5.17 20.15 3.46
CA GLN A 75 -3.91 20.90 3.47
C GLN A 75 -3.96 22.15 2.59
N VAL A 76 -4.68 22.11 1.46
CA VAL A 76 -4.86 23.29 0.58
C VAL A 76 -5.71 24.37 1.27
N ALA A 77 -6.66 24.00 2.14
CA ALA A 77 -7.48 24.93 2.91
C ALA A 77 -6.74 25.64 4.07
N LEU A 78 -5.58 25.14 4.52
CA LEU A 78 -4.77 25.70 5.62
C LEU A 78 -3.49 26.42 5.15
N GLY A 79 -3.22 26.45 3.84
CA GLY A 79 -1.99 26.97 3.24
C GLY A 79 -2.03 28.41 2.72
N GLU A 80 -3.02 29.22 3.09
CA GLU A 80 -3.17 30.60 2.58
C GLU A 80 -2.46 31.64 3.48
N GLN A 81 -1.17 31.45 3.76
CA GLN A 81 -0.32 32.52 4.30
C GLN A 81 1.11 32.41 3.72
N GLN A 82 1.37 33.15 2.64
CA GLN A 82 2.74 33.49 2.25
C GLN A 82 2.99 34.98 2.55
N PRO A 83 3.96 35.32 3.42
CA PRO A 83 4.32 36.70 3.70
C PRO A 83 5.19 37.23 2.55
N GLN A 84 4.71 38.26 1.85
CA GLN A 84 5.55 39.03 0.94
C GLN A 84 6.38 40.03 1.75
N GLN A 85 7.66 39.74 1.98
CA GLN A 85 8.67 40.77 2.25
C GLN A 85 10.05 40.38 1.71
N GLY A 86 10.60 41.23 0.83
CA GLY A 86 11.98 41.67 0.99
C GLY A 86 13.02 41.32 -0.09
N GLN A 87 13.48 42.38 -0.77
CA GLN A 87 14.88 42.66 -1.18
C GLN A 87 15.37 41.99 -2.49
N GLN A 88 15.51 42.76 -3.58
CA GLN A 88 16.67 43.60 -3.92
C GLN A 88 17.97 42.79 -4.08
N GLN A 89 18.39 42.55 -5.33
CA GLN A 89 19.82 42.58 -5.63
C GLN A 89 20.10 43.13 -7.03
N GLU A 90 20.67 44.33 -6.98
CA GLU A 90 21.53 45.02 -7.93
C GLU A 90 22.54 44.08 -8.62
N SER A 91 22.73 44.25 -9.94
CA SER A 91 23.98 43.86 -10.59
C SER A 91 24.31 44.86 -11.71
N ALA A 92 25.18 45.80 -11.37
CA ALA A 92 25.88 46.64 -12.33
C ALA A 92 27.17 45.94 -12.83
N ALA A 93 27.56 46.36 -14.04
CA ALA A 93 28.88 46.20 -14.70
C ALA A 93 29.21 44.81 -15.30
N ALA A 94 29.88 44.69 -16.44
CA ALA A 94 30.28 45.58 -17.54
C ALA A 94 30.99 44.67 -18.58
N ALA A 95 30.87 44.93 -19.88
CA ALA A 95 31.92 44.61 -20.86
C ALA A 95 31.75 45.42 -22.15
N SER A 96 32.81 46.15 -22.48
CA SER A 96 32.97 47.11 -23.57
C SER A 96 33.01 46.51 -24.99
N GLY A 97 32.70 47.34 -25.98
CA GLY A 97 33.07 47.14 -27.38
C GLY A 97 32.73 48.38 -28.22
N ALA A 98 33.73 49.22 -28.49
CA ALA A 98 33.63 50.49 -29.22
C ALA A 98 33.67 50.31 -30.76
N ALA A 99 33.04 51.24 -31.48
CA ALA A 99 33.50 51.90 -32.73
C ALA A 99 32.28 52.56 -33.43
N ASP A 100 32.21 53.90 -33.56
CA ASP A 100 32.76 54.73 -34.67
C ASP A 100 31.71 54.85 -35.82
N THR A 101 30.92 55.91 -36.07
CA THR A 101 31.16 57.33 -36.47
C THR A 101 29.92 57.80 -37.32
N PRO A 102 29.77 59.05 -37.81
CA PRO A 102 29.15 60.25 -37.25
C PRO A 102 27.91 60.74 -38.09
N PRO A 103 27.35 61.96 -37.92
CA PRO A 103 25.98 62.31 -38.36
C PRO A 103 25.88 63.03 -39.72
N LYS A 104 24.69 62.95 -40.34
CA LYS A 104 24.13 63.80 -41.42
C LYS A 104 22.63 63.48 -41.48
N GLN A 105 21.66 64.40 -41.38
CA GLN A 105 21.51 65.76 -41.93
C GLN A 105 20.62 66.60 -41.03
#